data_AF-A0A3S1Z9W0-F1
#
_entry.id   AF-A0A3S1Z9W0-F1
#
_cell.length_a   1.000
_cell.length_b   1.000
_cell.length_c   1.000
_cell.angle_alpha   90.00
_cell.angle_beta   90.00
_cell.angle_gamma   90.00
#
_symmetry.space_group_name_H-M   'P 1'
#
loop_
_entity.id
_entity.type
_entity.pdbx_description
1 polymer ?
#
loop_
_entity_poly.entity_id
_entity_poly.type
_entity_poly.pdbx_seq_one_letter_code
_entity_poly.pdbx_strand_id
1 'polypeptide(L)' 'MQPNPTLDQLQIFVTVAEAGSFSAAGRKLNRAQSVISYGIANLEAQLGLKLFEREGTREPQLTEIGRAMLEDARRMVGVL' A
#
# COMPACT_ATOMS: atom_id res chain seq x y z
N MET A 1 15.48 -16.20 1.61
CA MET A 1 14.28 -16.25 0.76
C MET A 1 13.45 -15.04 1.14
N GLN A 2 13.38 -14.01 0.29
CA GLN A 2 12.47 -12.90 0.58
C GLN A 2 11.04 -13.46 0.42
N PRO A 3 10.18 -13.39 1.46
CA PRO A 3 8.82 -13.91 1.36
C PRO A 3 8.05 -13.11 0.30
N ASN A 4 7.24 -13.81 -0.48
CA ASN A 4 6.37 -13.17 -1.48
C ASN A 4 5.35 -12.24 -0.80
N PRO A 5 4.93 -11.16 -1.47
CA PRO A 5 3.82 -10.31 -1.03
C PRO A 5 2.58 -11.10 -0.62
N THR A 6 1.99 -10.74 0.51
CA THR A 6 0.73 -11.32 0.97
C THR A 6 -0.46 -10.55 0.40
N LEU A 7 -1.61 -11.22 0.28
CA LEU A 7 -2.85 -10.57 -0.15
C LEU A 7 -3.27 -9.44 0.81
N ASP A 8 -2.99 -9.60 2.10
CA ASP A 8 -3.26 -8.57 3.11
C ASP A 8 -2.43 -7.29 2.86
N GLN A 9 -1.15 -7.44 2.50
CA GLN A 9 -0.30 -6.30 2.14
C GLN A 9 -0.79 -5.59 0.88
N LEU A 10 -1.24 -6.36 -0.13
CA LEU A 10 -1.84 -5.79 -1.33
C LEU A 10 -3.15 -5.05 -1.01
N GLN A 11 -3.97 -5.57 -0.10
CA GLN A 11 -5.20 -4.90 0.33
C GLN A 11 -4.92 -3.63 1.13
N ILE A 12 -3.91 -3.63 2.01
CA ILE A 12 -3.43 -2.42 2.68
C ILE A 12 -3.01 -1.38 1.62
N PHE A 13 -2.24 -1.79 0.62
CA PHE A 13 -1.77 -0.92 -0.46
C PHE A 13 -2.90 -0.27 -1.25
N VAL A 14 -3.84 -1.07 -1.77
CA VAL A 14 -5.03 -0.57 -2.49
C VAL A 14 -5.81 0.40 -1.59
N THR A 15 -6.03 0.04 -0.32
CA THR A 15 -6.81 0.88 0.59
C THR A 15 -6.12 2.22 0.88
N VAL A 16 -4.79 2.25 1.03
CA VAL A 16 -4.05 3.51 1.23
C VAL A 16 -4.15 4.40 0.00
N ALA A 17 -3.98 3.84 -1.19
CA ALA A 17 -4.08 4.58 -2.44
C ALA A 17 -5.48 5.21 -2.62
N GLU A 18 -6.53 4.48 -2.28
CA GLU A 18 -7.92 4.96 -2.42
C GLU A 18 -8.37 5.89 -1.29
N ALA A 19 -7.85 5.70 -0.08
CA ALA A 19 -8.18 6.54 1.06
C ALA A 19 -7.39 7.85 1.10
N GLY A 20 -6.31 7.97 0.32
CA GLY A 20 -5.42 9.13 0.29
C GLY A 20 -4.69 9.40 1.60
N SER A 21 -4.71 8.46 2.55
CA SER A 21 -4.08 8.60 3.87
C SER A 21 -3.92 7.27 4.59
N PHE A 22 -2.78 7.07 5.24
CA PHE A 22 -2.51 5.89 6.07
C PHE A 22 -3.47 5.78 7.26
N SER A 23 -3.85 6.90 7.89
CA SER A 23 -4.79 6.88 9.01
C SER A 23 -6.21 6.62 8.55
N ALA A 24 -6.61 7.15 7.38
CA ALA A 24 -7.91 6.84 6.79
C ALA A 24 -8.02 5.37 6.37
N ALA A 25 -6.96 4.80 5.79
CA ALA A 25 -6.90 3.36 5.48
C ALA A 25 -6.97 2.49 6.75
N GLY A 26 -6.28 2.90 7.82
CA GLY A 26 -6.37 2.23 9.12
C GLY A 26 -7.80 2.18 9.65
N ARG A 27 -8.54 3.30 9.58
CA ARG A 27 -9.96 3.34 9.96
C ARG A 27 -10.82 2.43 9.09
N LYS A 28 -10.62 2.41 7.76
CA LYS A 28 -11.36 1.53 6.84
C LYS A 28 -11.12 0.05 7.12
N LEU A 29 -9.88 -0.33 7.47
CA LEU A 29 -9.50 -1.72 7.74
C LEU A 29 -9.65 -2.13 9.21
N ASN A 30 -10.12 -1.23 10.08
CA ASN A 30 -10.16 -1.42 11.54
C ASN A 30 -8.79 -1.81 12.14
N ARG A 31 -7.74 -1.06 11.76
CA ARG A 31 -6.35 -1.29 12.16
C ARG A 31 -5.67 0.02 12.57
N ALA A 32 -4.70 -0.09 13.47
CA ALA A 32 -3.85 1.05 13.83
C ALA A 32 -3.04 1.52 12.61
N GLN A 33 -2.81 2.83 12.50
CA GLN A 33 -2.03 3.42 11.40
C GLN A 33 -0.61 2.85 11.31
N SER A 34 0.02 2.49 12.44
CA SER A 34 1.33 1.84 12.47
C SER A 34 1.33 0.48 11.76
N VAL A 35 0.25 -0.29 11.87
CA VAL A 35 0.09 -1.58 11.16
C VAL A 35 0.00 -1.36 9.66
N ILE A 36 -0.73 -0.33 9.22
CA ILE A 36 -0.84 0.05 7.80
C ILE A 36 0.54 0.43 7.26
N SER A 37 1.25 1.34 7.93
CA SER A 37 2.58 1.78 7.49
C SER A 37 3.59 0.65 7.47
N TYR A 38 3.56 -0.25 8.46
CA TYR A 38 4.40 -1.44 8.49
C TYR A 38 4.09 -2.39 7.32
N GLY A 39 2.81 -2.62 7.02
CA GLY A 39 2.37 -3.43 5.88
C GLY A 39 2.91 -2.91 4.55
N ILE A 40 2.81 -1.60 4.31
CA ILE A 40 3.37 -0.95 3.12
C ILE A 40 4.89 -1.06 3.07
N ALA A 41 5.58 -0.76 4.17
CA ALA A 41 7.04 -0.81 4.20
C ALA A 41 7.57 -2.22 3.90
N ASN A 42 6.92 -3.26 4.44
CA ASN A 42 7.26 -4.64 4.14
C ASN A 42 6.95 -5.02 2.69
N LEU A 43 5.81 -4.60 2.14
CA LEU A 43 5.47 -4.84 0.73
C LEU A 43 6.53 -4.23 -0.19
N GLU A 44 6.86 -2.96 0.03
CA GLU A 44 7.91 -2.26 -0.69
C GLU A 44 9.27 -2.98 -0.60
N ALA A 45 9.64 -3.44 0.60
CA ALA A 45 10.89 -4.15 0.81
C ALA A 45 10.94 -5.52 0.11
N GLN A 46 9.83 -6.25 0.09
CA GLN A 46 9.72 -7.55 -0.59
C GLN A 46 9.75 -7.40 -2.11
N LEU A 47 9.14 -6.34 -2.64
CA LEU A 47 9.16 -6.04 -4.07
C LEU A 47 10.48 -5.40 -4.52
N GLY A 48 11.27 -4.84 -3.59
CA GLY A 48 12.43 -4.01 -3.94
C GLY A 48 12.03 -2.68 -4.59
N LEU A 49 10.80 -2.22 -4.35
CA LEU A 49 10.20 -1.04 -4.99
C LEU A 49 9.83 0.05 -3.98
N LYS A 50 9.56 1.23 -4.51
CA LYS A 50 8.92 2.35 -3.80
C LYS A 50 7.56 2.54 -4.45
N LEU A 51 6.50 2.27 -3.71
CA LEU A 51 5.13 2.41 -4.19
C LEU A 51 4.58 3.81 -3.88
N PHE A 52 5.05 4.40 -2.78
CA PHE A 52 4.75 5.79 -2.42
C PHE A 52 6.01 6.66 -2.39
N GLU A 53 5.84 7.94 -2.70
CA GLU A 53 6.85 8.96 -2.53
C GLU A 53 7.21 9.12 -1.03
N ARG A 54 8.50 9.34 -0.74
CA ARG A 54 9.02 9.39 0.64
C ARG A 54 8.98 10.77 1.29
N GLU A 55 8.82 11.83 0.50
CA GLU A 55 8.98 13.21 0.95
C GLU A 55 7.92 14.15 0.35
N GLY A 56 7.57 15.18 1.12
CA GLY A 56 7.04 16.42 0.54
C GLY A 56 5.54 16.68 0.61
N THR A 57 4.70 15.77 1.10
CA THR A 57 3.25 16.05 1.22
C THR A 57 2.60 15.42 2.45
N ARG A 58 1.51 16.05 2.91
CA ARG A 58 0.66 15.55 4.02
C ARG A 58 -0.06 14.24 3.68
N GLU A 59 -0.10 13.88 2.40
CA GLU A 59 -0.87 12.78 1.82
C GLU A 59 0.03 11.86 1.02
N PRO A 60 -0.05 10.52 1.18
CA PRO A 60 0.68 9.57 0.35
C PRO A 60 0.43 9.77 -1.14
N GLN A 61 1.49 10.02 -1.89
CA GLN A 61 1.47 10.08 -3.35
C GLN A 61 2.08 8.82 -3.93
N LEU A 62 1.43 8.22 -4.93
CA LEU A 62 1.98 7.06 -5.64
C LEU A 62 3.14 7.50 -6.53
N THR A 63 4.20 6.70 -6.53
CA THR A 63 5.23 6.76 -7.58
C THR A 63 4.63 6.27 -8.90
N GLU A 64 5.36 6.43 -10.00
CA GLU A 64 4.92 5.88 -11.29
C GLU A 64 4.76 4.35 -11.25
N ILE A 65 5.72 3.65 -10.63
CA ILE A 65 5.61 2.20 -10.48
C ILE A 65 4.53 1.79 -9.47
N GLY A 66 4.26 2.64 -8.47
CA GLY A 66 3.14 2.49 -7.56
C GLY A 66 1.80 2.54 -8.29
N ARG A 67 1.61 3.46 -9.24
CA ARG A 67 0.40 3.50 -10.07
C ARG A 67 0.21 2.23 -10.89
N ALA A 68 1.26 1.73 -11.53
CA ALA A 68 1.20 0.48 -12.29
C ALA A 68 0.86 -0.72 -11.37
N MET A 69 1.54 -0.82 -10.22
CA MET A 69 1.30 -1.89 -9.25
C MET A 69 -0.11 -1.85 -8.66
N LEU A 70 -0.73 -0.66 -8.53
CA LEU A 70 -2.09 -0.52 -8.01
C LEU A 70 -3.11 -1.26 -8.88
N GLU A 71 -2.97 -1.15 -10.19
CA GLU A 71 -3.84 -1.81 -11.15
C GLU A 71 -3.72 -3.34 -11.07
N ASP A 72 -2.50 -3.87 -10.88
CA ASP A 72 -2.28 -5.29 -10.63
C ASP A 72 -2.86 -5.73 -9.28
N ALA A 73 -2.61 -4.96 -8.22
CA ALA A 73 -3.06 -5.27 -6.87
C ALA A 73 -4.60 -5.33 -6.80
N ARG A 74 -5.31 -4.40 -7.45
CA ARG A 74 -6.79 -4.39 -7.57
C ARG A 74 -7.34 -5.69 -8.15
N ARG A 75 -6.74 -6.16 -9.24
CA ARG A 75 -7.10 -7.45 -9.86
C ARG A 75 -6.88 -8.63 -8.91
N MET A 76 -5.79 -8.61 -8.15
CA MET A 76 -5.46 -9.69 -7.20
C MET A 76 -6.39 -9.71 -5.97
N VAL A 77 -6.77 -8.55 -5.44
CA VAL A 77 -7.67 -8.44 -4.28
C VAL A 77 -9.16 -8.56 -4.65
N GLY A 78 -9.49 -8.66 -5.94
CA GLY A 78 -10.86 -8.81 -6.43
C GLY A 78 -11.68 -7.51 -6.37
N VAL A 79 -11.02 -6.35 -6.37
CA VAL A 79 -11.66 -5.03 -6.39
C VAL A 79 -11.56 -4.49 -7.82
N LEU A 80 -12.69 -4.36 -8.51
CA LEU A 80 -12.82 -3.69 -9.82
C LEU A 80 -13.60 -2.39 -9.66
#